data_AF-A0A8H2ZQ32-F1
#
_entry.id   AF-A0A8H2ZQ32-F1
#
_cell.length_a   1.000
_cell.length_b   1.000
_cell.length_c   1.000
_cell.angle_alpha   90.00
_cell.angle_beta   90.00
_cell.angle_gamma   90.00
#
_symmetry.space_group_name_H-M   'P 1'
#
loop_
_entity.id
_entity.type
_entity.pdbx_description
1 polymer ?
#
loop_
_entity_poly.entity_id
_entity_poly.type
_entity_poly.pdbx_seq_one_letter_code
_entity_poly.pdbx_strand_id
1 'polypeptide(L)'
;MSTTSESIFERDEVFPEEKGLLNSHLKYDLQFKNGARLSWVWIAILSVSFSLNALWGILTILKPTCMTHENVISKYAKLKYDHPLPFASTNQNNTLTEAEWNYYNVDLGNVALSDSYATSIGLPIAQRWPWDFSKGIYYLHGHHQMHCLHMLRKSINEYRNGWLQTEHAMHVDHCLIAIREDIVCNADDTPRFTGGHFKHPASGTGQVRACRDWSKLDEWAKQHSACYREPDDPFDGTSELERYKNCPDGSTPWIGAEIWTMNDSEEKGGLWLEKEN
;
A
#
# COMPACT_ATOMS: atom_id res chain seq x y z
N MET A 1 -30.55 79.07 36.60
CA MET A 1 -29.98 80.40 36.84
C MET A 1 -28.93 80.29 37.92
N SER A 2 -27.66 80.54 37.52
CA SER A 2 -26.58 81.29 38.22
C SER A 2 -26.70 81.53 39.73
N THR A 3 -25.66 81.57 40.59
CA THR A 3 -24.18 81.40 40.52
C THR A 3 -23.64 81.76 41.93
N THR A 4 -22.42 81.30 42.27
CA THR A 4 -21.34 82.02 43.03
C THR A 4 -21.55 82.43 44.50
N SER A 5 -20.57 82.53 45.40
CA SER A 5 -19.08 82.39 45.41
C SER A 5 -18.55 82.54 46.86
N GLU A 6 -17.39 81.90 47.15
CA GLU A 6 -16.21 82.36 47.95
C GLU A 6 -16.37 82.91 49.40
N SER A 7 -15.47 82.80 50.38
CA SER A 7 -14.05 82.36 50.59
C SER A 7 -13.80 82.39 52.15
N ILE A 8 -12.78 81.81 52.81
CA ILE A 8 -11.33 82.15 52.95
C ILE A 8 -10.66 81.15 53.95
N PHE A 9 -9.40 80.82 53.68
CA PHE A 9 -8.26 80.16 54.40
C PHE A 9 -7.94 80.68 55.84
N GLU A 10 -7.11 80.14 56.75
CA GLU A 10 -6.55 78.83 57.17
C GLU A 10 -5.48 79.18 58.27
N ARG A 11 -5.23 78.31 59.27
CA ARG A 11 -3.88 78.11 59.87
C ARG A 11 -3.84 76.87 60.78
N ASP A 12 -2.85 76.00 60.54
CA ASP A 12 -2.63 74.70 61.17
C ASP A 12 -1.53 74.67 62.26
N GLU A 13 -1.62 73.69 63.18
CA GLU A 13 -0.50 73.04 63.89
C GLU A 13 -0.74 71.51 64.03
N VAL A 14 0.35 70.75 64.17
CA VAL A 14 0.56 69.31 63.87
C VAL A 14 0.51 68.38 65.11
N PHE A 15 0.18 67.08 64.94
CA PHE A 15 0.40 65.96 65.90
C PHE A 15 1.01 64.70 65.22
N PRO A 16 1.72 63.78 65.93
CA PRO A 16 2.62 62.78 65.30
C PRO A 16 2.24 61.27 65.38
N GLU A 17 2.84 60.54 64.43
CA GLU A 17 3.38 59.15 64.39
C GLU A 17 2.56 57.91 63.91
N GLU A 18 3.02 57.28 62.80
CA GLU A 18 2.38 56.26 61.94
C GLU A 18 3.29 55.03 61.67
N LYS A 19 3.97 54.43 62.67
CA LYS A 19 5.00 53.40 62.40
C LYS A 19 4.57 51.92 62.49
N GLY A 20 3.34 51.63 62.91
CA GLY A 20 2.87 50.24 63.13
C GLY A 20 2.20 49.55 61.93
N LEU A 21 1.61 50.30 61.00
CA LEU A 21 0.79 49.74 59.92
C LEU A 21 1.62 49.16 58.76
N LEU A 22 2.79 49.74 58.45
CA LEU A 22 3.51 49.45 57.20
C LEU A 22 4.01 48.00 57.10
N ASN A 23 4.43 47.40 58.22
CA ASN A 23 5.05 46.05 58.24
C ASN A 23 4.05 44.90 58.07
N SER A 24 2.79 45.07 58.46
CA SER A 24 1.76 44.04 58.25
C SER A 24 1.35 44.02 56.77
N HIS A 25 1.09 45.18 56.18
CA HIS A 25 0.73 45.33 54.76
C HIS A 25 1.78 44.73 53.81
N LEU A 26 3.06 44.99 54.05
CA LEU A 26 4.17 44.41 53.25
C LEU A 26 4.20 42.87 53.29
N LYS A 27 3.90 42.26 54.44
CA LYS A 27 3.92 40.80 54.61
C LYS A 27 2.72 40.12 53.92
N TYR A 28 1.56 40.77 53.96
CA TYR A 28 0.36 40.32 53.23
C TYR A 28 0.56 40.43 51.71
N ASP A 29 1.14 41.52 51.21
CA ASP A 29 1.40 41.72 49.78
C ASP A 29 2.40 40.71 49.20
N LEU A 30 3.44 40.36 49.98
CA LEU A 30 4.42 39.34 49.61
C LEU A 30 3.80 37.93 49.59
N GLN A 31 2.93 37.59 50.56
CA GLN A 31 2.21 36.32 50.56
C GLN A 31 1.21 36.21 49.40
N PHE A 32 0.49 37.30 49.09
CA PHE A 32 -0.47 37.34 47.98
C PHE A 32 0.23 37.24 46.62
N LYS A 33 1.35 37.94 46.42
CA LYS A 33 2.18 37.83 45.19
C LYS A 33 2.77 36.43 45.00
N ASN A 34 3.19 35.77 46.08
CA ASN A 34 3.72 34.41 46.01
C ASN A 34 2.63 33.36 45.74
N GLY A 35 1.44 33.53 46.32
CA GLY A 35 0.27 32.68 46.04
C GLY A 35 -0.23 32.82 44.59
N ALA A 36 -0.29 34.06 44.07
CA ALA A 36 -0.65 34.32 42.68
C ALA A 36 0.38 33.73 41.70
N ARG A 37 1.68 33.87 41.97
CA ARG A 37 2.74 33.26 41.15
C ARG A 37 2.65 31.72 41.14
N LEU A 38 2.40 31.10 42.29
CA LEU A 38 2.22 29.65 42.38
C LEU A 38 0.98 29.19 41.59
N SER A 39 -0.12 29.97 41.64
CA SER A 39 -1.34 29.70 40.86
C SER A 39 -1.10 29.76 39.35
N TRP A 40 -0.34 30.75 38.86
CA TRP A 40 -0.01 30.86 37.43
C TRP A 40 0.88 29.72 36.93
N VAL A 41 1.80 29.23 37.78
CA VAL A 41 2.63 28.05 37.46
C VAL A 41 1.75 26.81 37.28
N TRP A 42 0.79 26.56 38.18
CA TRP A 42 -0.12 25.41 38.04
C TRP A 42 -1.04 25.52 36.83
N ILE A 43 -1.56 26.72 36.54
CA ILE A 43 -2.37 26.96 35.33
C ILE A 43 -1.55 26.70 34.07
N ALA A 44 -0.29 27.15 34.03
CA ALA A 44 0.62 26.88 32.91
C ALA A 44 0.89 25.37 32.75
N ILE A 45 1.16 24.64 33.84
CA ILE A 45 1.38 23.19 33.81
C ILE A 45 0.14 22.46 33.29
N LEU A 46 -1.05 22.79 33.78
CA LEU A 46 -2.30 22.17 33.33
C LEU A 46 -2.61 22.49 31.86
N SER A 47 -2.32 23.72 31.42
CA SER A 47 -2.52 24.14 30.03
C SER A 47 -1.58 23.41 29.07
N VAL A 48 -0.31 23.23 29.47
CA VAL A 48 0.66 22.42 28.72
C VAL A 48 0.24 20.96 28.69
N SER A 49 -0.18 20.39 29.83
CA SER A 49 -0.67 19.01 29.90
C SER A 49 -1.89 18.79 29.01
N PHE A 50 -2.88 19.68 29.05
CA PHE A 50 -4.06 19.61 28.20
C PHE A 50 -3.68 19.70 26.72
N SER A 51 -2.78 20.60 26.35
CA SER A 51 -2.32 20.77 24.97
C SER A 51 -1.59 19.53 24.45
N LEU A 52 -0.74 18.90 25.28
CA LEU A 52 -0.04 17.65 24.94
C LEU A 52 -1.02 16.47 24.80
N ASN A 53 -2.00 16.35 25.70
CA ASN A 53 -3.01 15.30 25.62
C ASN A 53 -3.96 15.50 24.41
N ALA A 54 -4.36 16.73 24.12
CA ALA A 54 -5.16 17.06 22.95
C ALA A 54 -4.39 16.78 21.65
N LEU A 55 -3.11 17.15 21.59
CA LEU A 55 -2.24 16.82 20.45
C LEU A 55 -2.09 15.30 20.30
N TRP A 56 -1.89 14.56 21.38
CA TRP A 56 -1.82 13.10 21.34
C TRP A 56 -3.14 12.46 20.88
N GLY A 57 -4.29 12.98 21.34
CA GLY A 57 -5.62 12.59 20.88
C GLY A 57 -5.83 12.85 19.38
N ILE A 58 -5.46 14.04 18.90
CA ILE A 58 -5.54 14.39 17.47
C ILE A 58 -4.63 13.47 16.64
N LEU A 59 -3.39 13.25 17.07
CA LEU A 59 -2.44 12.38 16.37
C LEU A 59 -2.87 10.91 16.36
N THR A 60 -3.60 10.45 17.37
CA THR A 60 -4.12 9.07 17.41
C THR A 60 -5.39 8.90 16.58
N ILE A 61 -6.27 9.91 16.52
CA ILE A 61 -7.46 9.92 15.66
C ILE A 61 -7.08 10.07 14.17
N LEU A 62 -6.05 10.87 13.87
CA LEU A 62 -5.58 11.08 12.50
C LEU A 62 -4.68 9.95 11.97
N LYS A 63 -4.15 9.09 12.85
CA LYS A 63 -3.47 7.88 12.39
C LYS A 63 -4.54 6.91 11.89
N PRO A 64 -4.58 6.59 10.58
CA PRO A 64 -5.43 5.51 10.12
C PRO A 64 -5.04 4.28 10.92
N THR A 65 -6.01 3.72 11.65
CA THR A 65 -5.87 2.43 12.34
C THR A 65 -5.81 1.37 11.25
N CYS A 66 -4.67 1.29 10.58
CA CYS A 66 -4.35 0.13 9.79
C CYS A 66 -4.24 -1.00 10.80
N MET A 67 -5.04 -2.06 10.65
CA MET A 67 -4.79 -3.31 11.36
C MET A 67 -3.40 -3.75 10.91
N THR A 68 -2.39 -3.47 11.73
CA THR A 68 -1.03 -3.88 11.46
C THR A 68 -1.03 -5.40 11.57
N HIS A 69 -0.96 -6.09 10.44
CA HIS A 69 -0.48 -7.47 10.47
C HIS A 69 0.87 -7.45 11.19
N GLU A 70 1.15 -8.48 12.00
CA GLU A 70 2.51 -8.77 12.45
C GLU A 70 3.49 -8.60 11.29
N ASN A 71 4.75 -8.23 11.57
CA ASN A 71 5.79 -7.92 10.57
C ASN A 71 6.15 -9.12 9.66
N VAL A 72 5.20 -9.67 8.91
CA VAL A 72 5.33 -10.83 8.04
C VAL A 72 5.86 -10.34 6.70
N ILE A 73 7.18 -10.44 6.56
CA ILE A 73 7.91 -10.10 5.34
C ILE A 73 7.78 -11.27 4.36
N SER A 74 7.44 -11.00 3.09
CA SER A 74 7.35 -12.04 2.07
C SER A 74 8.70 -12.71 1.84
N LYS A 75 8.70 -14.02 1.58
CA LYS A 75 9.94 -14.83 1.47
C LYS A 75 10.85 -14.36 0.33
N TYR A 76 10.26 -14.02 -0.81
CA TYR A 76 10.98 -13.77 -2.07
C TYR A 76 11.32 -12.29 -2.25
N ALA A 77 10.34 -11.45 -2.57
CA ALA A 77 10.52 -10.01 -2.82
C ALA A 77 10.62 -9.14 -1.54
N LYS A 78 10.65 -9.75 -0.35
CA LYS A 78 10.80 -9.06 0.95
C LYS A 78 9.78 -7.95 1.22
N LEU A 79 8.54 -8.17 0.78
CA LEU A 79 7.45 -7.19 0.88
C LEU A 79 6.76 -7.25 2.24
N LYS A 80 6.43 -6.09 2.78
CA LYS A 80 5.67 -5.92 4.02
C LYS A 80 4.22 -5.56 3.69
N TYR A 81 3.32 -5.85 4.63
CA TYR A 81 1.96 -5.30 4.63
C TYR A 81 1.97 -3.88 5.19
N ASP A 82 2.65 -2.97 4.49
CA ASP A 82 2.85 -1.57 4.91
C ASP A 82 2.18 -0.56 3.97
N HIS A 83 1.43 -1.03 2.98
CA HIS A 83 0.76 -0.19 2.00
C HIS A 83 -0.76 -0.12 2.29
N PRO A 84 -1.26 0.96 2.94
CA PRO A 84 -2.67 1.07 3.28
C PRO A 84 -3.51 1.30 2.01
N LEU A 85 -4.47 0.41 1.77
CA LEU A 85 -5.42 0.54 0.65
C LEU A 85 -6.87 0.39 1.14
N PRO A 86 -7.78 1.30 0.75
CA PRO A 86 -9.19 1.11 1.04
C PRO A 86 -9.77 -0.04 0.20
N PHE A 87 -10.74 -0.77 0.75
CA PHE A 87 -11.62 -1.57 -0.10
C PHE A 87 -12.34 -0.66 -1.09
N ALA A 88 -12.44 -1.13 -2.34
CA ALA A 88 -13.03 -0.38 -3.43
C ALA A 88 -14.44 0.12 -3.06
N SER A 89 -14.73 1.35 -3.46
CA SER A 89 -16.10 1.87 -3.43
C SER A 89 -16.87 1.24 -4.58
N THR A 90 -18.14 0.87 -4.35
CA THR A 90 -19.08 0.52 -5.42
C THR A 90 -20.13 1.62 -5.51
N ASN A 91 -19.85 2.66 -6.29
CA ASN A 91 -20.91 3.53 -6.80
C ASN A 91 -21.32 2.99 -8.18
N GLN A 92 -22.56 3.28 -8.61
CA GLN A 92 -23.14 2.76 -9.86
C GLN A 92 -22.34 3.10 -11.14
N ASN A 93 -21.38 4.03 -11.06
CA ASN A 93 -20.48 4.43 -12.15
C ASN A 93 -19.04 3.90 -12.02
N ASN A 94 -18.75 2.99 -11.08
CA ASN A 94 -17.38 2.54 -10.80
C ASN A 94 -16.92 1.42 -11.74
N THR A 95 -16.96 1.68 -13.04
CA THR A 95 -16.19 0.90 -14.01
C THR A 95 -14.78 1.46 -14.01
N LEU A 96 -13.81 0.68 -13.51
CA LEU A 96 -12.39 1.02 -13.69
C LEU A 96 -12.11 1.17 -15.20
N THR A 97 -11.39 2.23 -15.55
CA THR A 97 -10.92 2.51 -16.91
C THR A 97 -9.95 1.42 -17.39
N GLU A 98 -9.77 1.28 -18.70
CA GLU A 98 -8.75 0.37 -19.25
C GLU A 98 -7.34 0.69 -18.70
N ALA A 99 -7.05 1.97 -18.47
CA ALA A 99 -5.76 2.38 -17.89
C ALA A 99 -5.57 1.89 -16.45
N GLU A 100 -6.64 1.85 -15.65
CA GLU A 100 -6.59 1.31 -14.29
C GLU A 100 -6.44 -0.21 -14.27
N TRP A 101 -7.04 -0.93 -15.22
CA TRP A 101 -6.82 -2.36 -15.40
C TRP A 101 -5.39 -2.66 -15.86
N ASN A 102 -4.91 -1.91 -16.85
CA ASN A 102 -3.57 -2.09 -17.43
C ASN A 102 -2.43 -1.54 -16.54
N TYR A 103 -2.75 -0.96 -15.39
CA TYR A 103 -1.75 -0.48 -14.44
C TYR A 103 -0.85 -1.61 -13.94
N TYR A 104 -1.41 -2.79 -13.71
CA TYR A 104 -0.67 -3.98 -13.31
C TYR A 104 -0.17 -4.73 -14.56
N ASN A 105 1.08 -4.49 -14.93
CA ASN A 105 1.68 -5.16 -16.08
C ASN A 105 1.97 -6.64 -15.75
N VAL A 106 1.11 -7.52 -16.25
CA VAL A 106 1.17 -8.96 -16.00
C VAL A 106 2.39 -9.65 -16.65
N ASP A 107 2.97 -9.06 -17.70
CA ASP A 107 4.14 -9.60 -18.39
C ASP A 107 5.37 -9.64 -17.49
N LEU A 108 5.50 -8.61 -16.63
CA LEU A 108 6.62 -8.48 -15.70
C LEU A 108 6.76 -9.66 -14.75
N GLY A 109 5.67 -10.38 -14.50
CA GLY A 109 5.69 -11.51 -13.57
C GLY A 109 6.54 -12.68 -14.03
N ASN A 110 6.87 -12.78 -15.32
CA ASN A 110 7.77 -13.80 -15.84
C ASN A 110 9.21 -13.45 -15.47
N VAL A 111 9.80 -14.24 -14.58
CA VAL A 111 11.14 -14.02 -14.03
C VAL A 111 12.07 -15.19 -14.31
N ALA A 112 13.34 -14.90 -14.60
CA ALA A 112 14.41 -15.86 -14.79
C ALA A 112 15.29 -15.92 -13.55
N LEU A 113 15.19 -17.02 -12.78
CA LEU A 113 15.93 -17.23 -11.54
C LEU A 113 16.98 -18.32 -11.72
N SER A 114 18.18 -18.14 -11.16
CA SER A 114 19.21 -19.19 -11.19
C SER A 114 18.77 -20.43 -10.42
N ASP A 115 19.18 -21.60 -10.89
CA ASP A 115 18.88 -22.87 -10.23
C ASP A 115 19.44 -22.92 -8.80
N SER A 116 20.63 -22.33 -8.61
CA SER A 116 21.25 -22.22 -7.28
C SER A 116 20.39 -21.40 -6.33
N TYR A 117 19.87 -20.26 -6.79
CA TYR A 117 18.98 -19.42 -6.01
C TYR A 117 17.65 -20.14 -5.74
N ALA A 118 16.99 -20.64 -6.77
CA ALA A 118 15.71 -21.36 -6.68
C ALA A 118 15.78 -22.52 -5.68
N THR A 119 16.83 -23.35 -5.77
CA THR A 119 17.07 -24.47 -4.84
C THR A 119 17.28 -23.98 -3.42
N SER A 120 18.07 -22.90 -3.22
CA SER A 120 18.34 -22.35 -1.88
C SER A 120 17.08 -21.86 -1.14
N ILE A 121 16.03 -21.48 -1.89
CA ILE A 121 14.74 -21.04 -1.35
C ILE A 121 13.65 -22.11 -1.43
N GLY A 122 14.00 -23.34 -1.85
CA GLY A 122 13.09 -24.48 -1.93
C GLY A 122 12.08 -24.42 -3.07
N LEU A 123 12.37 -23.69 -4.15
CA LEU A 123 11.59 -23.76 -5.38
C LEU A 123 12.03 -24.97 -6.21
N PRO A 124 11.09 -25.65 -6.89
CA PRO A 124 11.44 -26.66 -7.88
C PRO A 124 12.14 -26.02 -9.07
N ILE A 125 13.01 -26.78 -9.74
CA ILE A 125 13.66 -26.36 -10.98
C ILE A 125 12.60 -26.21 -12.08
N ALA A 126 12.48 -24.99 -12.62
CA ALA A 126 11.50 -24.69 -13.67
C ALA A 126 12.04 -24.92 -15.09
N GLN A 127 11.17 -24.71 -16.07
CA GLN A 127 11.51 -24.64 -17.49
C GLN A 127 12.74 -23.75 -17.71
N ARG A 128 13.64 -24.15 -18.62
CA ARG A 128 14.85 -23.38 -18.94
C ARG A 128 14.50 -22.04 -19.59
N TRP A 129 15.18 -20.99 -19.12
CA TRP A 129 15.15 -19.70 -19.81
C TRP A 129 16.01 -19.79 -21.08
N PRO A 130 15.49 -19.41 -22.27
CA PRO A 130 16.18 -19.70 -23.54
C PRO A 130 17.57 -19.08 -23.68
N TRP A 131 17.86 -18.04 -22.91
CA TRP A 131 19.09 -17.26 -23.02
C TRP A 131 20.18 -17.68 -22.02
N ASP A 132 19.82 -18.37 -20.93
CA ASP A 132 20.74 -18.87 -19.91
C ASP A 132 20.13 -20.09 -19.21
N PHE A 133 20.64 -21.27 -19.57
CA PHE A 133 20.14 -22.56 -19.09
C PHE A 133 20.50 -22.85 -17.63
N SER A 134 21.31 -22.02 -16.98
CA SER A 134 21.50 -22.07 -15.53
C SER A 134 20.32 -21.43 -14.76
N LYS A 135 19.36 -20.86 -15.50
CA LYS A 135 18.15 -20.23 -14.97
C LYS A 135 16.89 -20.94 -15.45
N GLY A 136 15.87 -20.91 -14.60
CA GLY A 136 14.51 -21.31 -14.91
C GLY A 136 13.56 -20.12 -14.98
N ILE A 137 12.53 -20.23 -15.80
CA ILE A 137 11.42 -19.27 -15.90
C ILE A 137 10.37 -19.61 -14.84
N TYR A 138 10.01 -18.63 -14.03
CA TYR A 138 8.93 -18.71 -13.05
C TYR A 138 7.94 -17.61 -13.31
N TYR A 139 6.66 -17.87 -13.06
CA TYR A 139 5.63 -16.83 -13.09
C TYR A 139 5.26 -16.42 -11.67
N LEU A 140 5.45 -15.14 -11.35
CA LEU A 140 5.08 -14.59 -10.05
C LEU A 140 3.59 -14.76 -9.79
N HIS A 141 3.26 -15.37 -8.65
CA HIS A 141 1.89 -15.72 -8.28
C HIS A 141 0.92 -14.53 -8.35
N GLY A 142 1.29 -13.37 -7.80
CA GLY A 142 0.45 -12.17 -7.85
C GLY A 142 0.17 -11.68 -9.27
N HIS A 143 1.17 -11.75 -10.17
CA HIS A 143 1.01 -11.38 -11.58
C HIS A 143 0.13 -12.40 -12.30
N HIS A 144 0.29 -13.70 -12.01
CA HIS A 144 -0.59 -14.76 -12.52
C HIS A 144 -2.06 -14.56 -12.10
N GLN A 145 -2.32 -14.17 -10.85
CA GLN A 145 -3.67 -13.84 -10.39
C GLN A 145 -4.27 -12.64 -11.16
N MET A 146 -3.47 -11.60 -11.42
CA MET A 146 -3.90 -10.46 -12.22
C MET A 146 -4.15 -10.84 -13.69
N HIS A 147 -3.30 -11.67 -14.29
CA HIS A 147 -3.52 -12.22 -15.64
C HIS A 147 -4.84 -13.00 -15.70
N CYS A 148 -5.07 -13.92 -14.76
CA CYS A 148 -6.32 -14.66 -14.68
C CYS A 148 -7.55 -13.74 -14.57
N LEU A 149 -7.45 -12.69 -13.76
CA LEU A 149 -8.52 -11.70 -13.62
C LEU A 149 -8.76 -10.92 -14.93
N HIS A 150 -7.70 -10.59 -15.68
CA HIS A 150 -7.81 -9.95 -17.00
C HIS A 150 -8.48 -10.86 -18.02
N MET A 151 -8.12 -12.14 -18.07
CA MET A 151 -8.74 -13.12 -18.99
C MET A 151 -10.23 -13.30 -18.70
N LEU A 152 -10.61 -13.39 -17.42
CA LEU A 152 -12.01 -13.45 -17.02
C LEU A 152 -12.79 -12.19 -17.41
N ARG A 153 -12.20 -11.03 -17.16
CA ARG A 153 -12.79 -9.74 -17.55
C ARG A 153 -13.00 -9.66 -19.06
N LYS A 154 -12.00 -10.06 -19.85
CA LYS A 154 -12.05 -10.10 -21.31
C LYS A 154 -13.18 -10.99 -21.80
N SER A 155 -13.23 -12.23 -21.34
CA SER A 155 -14.31 -13.19 -21.66
C SER A 155 -15.71 -12.66 -21.32
N ILE A 156 -15.89 -12.07 -20.13
CA ILE A 156 -17.16 -11.45 -19.71
C ILE A 156 -17.54 -10.27 -20.62
N ASN A 157 -16.58 -9.41 -20.96
CA ASN A 157 -16.83 -8.25 -21.82
C ASN A 157 -17.21 -8.70 -23.25
N GLU A 158 -16.50 -9.68 -23.81
CA GLU A 158 -16.83 -10.28 -25.10
C GLU A 158 -18.25 -10.85 -25.10
N TYR A 159 -18.62 -11.60 -24.06
CA TYR A 159 -19.97 -12.15 -23.90
C TYR A 159 -21.04 -11.05 -23.86
N ARG A 160 -20.83 -10.02 -23.01
CA ARG A 160 -21.78 -8.91 -22.85
C ARG A 160 -21.97 -8.09 -24.12
N ASN A 161 -20.93 -7.98 -24.94
CA ASN A 161 -20.97 -7.25 -26.20
C ASN A 161 -21.44 -8.11 -27.38
N GLY A 162 -21.73 -9.41 -27.16
CA GLY A 162 -22.10 -10.35 -28.23
C GLY A 162 -20.95 -10.67 -29.18
N TRP A 163 -19.70 -10.52 -28.74
CA TRP A 163 -18.50 -10.87 -29.49
C TRP A 163 -18.18 -12.36 -29.34
N LEU A 164 -17.44 -12.89 -30.31
CA LEU A 164 -16.88 -14.23 -30.22
C LEU A 164 -15.91 -14.29 -29.03
N GLN A 165 -16.00 -15.36 -28.25
CA GLN A 165 -15.04 -15.62 -27.18
C GLN A 165 -13.66 -15.90 -27.79
N THR A 166 -12.67 -15.11 -27.42
CA THR A 166 -11.29 -15.31 -27.89
C THR A 166 -10.48 -16.19 -26.94
N GLU A 167 -10.86 -16.23 -25.66
CA GLU A 167 -10.29 -17.15 -24.68
C GLU A 167 -10.94 -18.52 -24.76
N HIS A 168 -10.11 -19.57 -24.76
CA HIS A 168 -10.61 -20.93 -24.72
C HIS A 168 -11.25 -21.22 -23.36
N ALA A 169 -12.39 -21.93 -23.35
CA ALA A 169 -13.14 -22.20 -22.11
C ALA A 169 -12.29 -22.90 -21.03
N MET A 170 -11.40 -23.82 -21.43
CA MET A 170 -10.45 -24.46 -20.51
C MET A 170 -9.51 -23.45 -19.83
N HIS A 171 -9.09 -22.40 -20.53
CA HIS A 171 -8.24 -21.36 -19.95
C HIS A 171 -9.03 -20.54 -18.93
N VAL A 172 -10.27 -20.15 -19.26
CA VAL A 172 -11.20 -19.46 -18.35
C VAL A 172 -11.46 -20.28 -17.08
N ASP A 173 -11.70 -21.59 -17.22
CA ASP A 173 -11.91 -22.50 -16.09
C ASP A 173 -10.65 -22.62 -15.22
N HIS A 174 -9.47 -22.71 -15.84
CA HIS A 174 -8.19 -22.69 -15.12
C HIS A 174 -8.02 -21.39 -14.31
N CYS A 175 -8.32 -20.23 -14.92
CA CYS A 175 -8.24 -18.93 -14.23
C CYS A 175 -9.18 -18.87 -13.03
N LEU A 176 -10.42 -19.38 -13.15
CA LEU A 176 -11.37 -19.45 -12.04
C LEU A 176 -10.85 -20.33 -10.89
N ILE A 177 -10.26 -21.47 -11.21
CA ILE A 177 -9.68 -22.39 -10.23
C ILE A 177 -8.47 -21.73 -9.55
N ALA A 178 -7.56 -21.13 -10.31
CA ALA A 178 -6.36 -20.49 -9.78
C ALA A 178 -6.67 -19.35 -8.80
N ILE A 179 -7.65 -18.50 -9.13
CA ILE A 179 -8.11 -17.43 -8.23
C ILE A 179 -8.79 -18.00 -6.99
N ARG A 180 -9.63 -19.02 -7.15
CA ARG A 180 -10.27 -19.68 -6.02
C ARG A 180 -9.23 -20.28 -5.06
N GLU A 181 -8.22 -20.97 -5.59
CA GLU A 181 -7.16 -21.58 -4.79
C GLU A 181 -6.34 -20.54 -4.02
N ASP A 182 -6.05 -19.39 -4.63
CA ASP A 182 -5.39 -18.29 -3.94
C ASP A 182 -6.24 -17.74 -2.78
N ILE A 183 -7.54 -17.52 -3.01
CA ILE A 183 -8.47 -17.06 -1.96
C ILE A 183 -8.52 -18.05 -0.79
N VAL A 184 -8.60 -19.36 -1.09
CA VAL A 184 -8.62 -20.42 -0.07
C VAL A 184 -7.28 -20.50 0.66
N CYS A 185 -6.15 -20.35 -0.04
CA CYS A 185 -4.81 -20.40 0.53
C CYS A 185 -4.54 -19.23 1.49
N ASN A 186 -4.93 -18.02 1.11
CA ASN A 186 -4.74 -16.84 1.94
C ASN A 186 -5.72 -16.79 3.13
N ALA A 187 -6.96 -17.25 2.94
CA ALA A 187 -8.00 -17.27 3.96
C ALA A 187 -8.09 -15.95 4.77
N ASP A 188 -8.11 -14.81 4.06
CA ASP A 188 -8.12 -13.47 4.66
C ASP A 188 -9.32 -13.29 5.61
N ASP A 189 -9.02 -13.14 6.90
CA ASP A 189 -9.98 -13.05 8.00
C ASP A 189 -10.42 -11.61 8.31
N THR A 190 -9.99 -10.63 7.50
CA THR A 190 -10.34 -9.21 7.66
C THR A 190 -11.87 -9.01 7.64
N PRO A 191 -12.51 -8.63 8.77
CA PRO A 191 -13.94 -8.42 8.80
C PRO A 191 -14.29 -7.13 8.06
N ARG A 192 -15.18 -7.22 7.08
CA ARG A 192 -15.68 -6.04 6.34
C ARG A 192 -16.93 -5.49 7.02
N PHE A 193 -16.95 -4.19 7.32
CA PHE A 193 -18.16 -3.59 7.85
C PHE A 193 -19.30 -3.67 6.82
N THR A 194 -20.51 -3.88 7.28
CA THR A 194 -21.70 -3.77 6.44
C THR A 194 -22.59 -2.69 7.02
N GLY A 195 -23.07 -1.78 6.18
CA GLY A 195 -24.08 -0.83 6.61
C GLY A 195 -25.43 -1.28 6.07
N GLY A 196 -26.44 -1.32 6.94
CA GLY A 196 -27.76 -1.86 6.62
C GLY A 196 -28.38 -1.27 5.33
N HIS A 197 -29.35 -2.01 4.78
CA HIS A 197 -29.97 -2.00 3.44
C HIS A 197 -30.13 -0.66 2.66
N PHE A 198 -29.95 0.52 3.24
CA PHE A 198 -30.27 1.81 2.60
C PHE A 198 -29.28 2.97 2.85
N LYS A 199 -28.20 2.80 3.64
CA LYS A 199 -27.34 3.96 4.01
C LYS A 199 -25.85 3.83 3.71
N HIS A 200 -25.36 2.66 3.30
CA HIS A 200 -23.94 2.48 3.04
C HIS A 200 -23.67 1.73 1.72
N PRO A 201 -22.59 2.07 1.00
CA PRO A 201 -22.09 1.34 -0.17
C PRO A 201 -21.74 -0.12 0.16
N ALA A 202 -21.34 -0.91 -0.84
CA ALA A 202 -21.03 -2.33 -0.65
C ALA A 202 -20.10 -2.61 0.54
N SER A 203 -20.14 -3.87 1.00
CA SER A 203 -19.36 -4.37 2.15
C SER A 203 -17.93 -3.82 2.21
N GLY A 204 -17.57 -3.17 3.31
CA GLY A 204 -16.23 -2.67 3.59
C GLY A 204 -15.80 -1.42 2.82
N THR A 205 -16.63 -0.79 1.99
CA THR A 205 -16.20 0.38 1.18
C THR A 205 -15.53 1.47 2.03
N GLY A 206 -14.31 1.87 1.66
CA GLY A 206 -13.54 2.89 2.37
C GLY A 206 -12.86 2.40 3.66
N GLN A 207 -13.17 1.19 4.16
CA GLN A 207 -12.37 0.55 5.20
C GLN A 207 -10.98 0.25 4.63
N VAL A 208 -9.95 0.63 5.39
CA VAL A 208 -8.55 0.47 4.99
C VAL A 208 -8.05 -0.90 5.44
N ARG A 209 -7.36 -1.59 4.54
CA ARG A 209 -6.57 -2.81 4.81
C ARG A 209 -5.10 -2.56 4.55
N ALA A 210 -4.24 -3.33 5.21
CA ALA A 210 -2.82 -3.34 4.93
C ALA A 210 -2.56 -4.26 3.73
N CYS A 211 -1.94 -3.75 2.68
CA CYS A 211 -1.55 -4.50 1.49
C CYS A 211 -0.02 -4.51 1.35
N ARG A 212 0.47 -5.39 0.47
CA ARG A 212 1.83 -5.30 -0.05
C ARG A 212 1.86 -4.28 -1.19
N ASP A 213 2.97 -3.57 -1.28
CA ASP A 213 3.20 -2.56 -2.32
C ASP A 213 3.52 -3.23 -3.66
N TRP A 214 2.62 -3.07 -4.63
CA TRP A 214 2.75 -3.62 -5.98
C TRP A 214 3.94 -3.02 -6.74
N SER A 215 4.27 -1.75 -6.52
CA SER A 215 5.40 -1.11 -7.20
C SER A 215 6.73 -1.76 -6.83
N LYS A 216 6.89 -2.17 -5.57
CA LYS A 216 8.06 -2.91 -5.09
C LYS A 216 8.11 -4.33 -5.63
N LEU A 217 6.95 -4.97 -5.82
CA LEU A 217 6.87 -6.29 -6.46
C LEU A 217 7.30 -6.21 -7.93
N ASP A 218 6.81 -5.20 -8.66
CA ASP A 218 7.19 -4.96 -10.05
C ASP A 218 8.66 -4.60 -10.19
N GLU A 219 9.22 -3.83 -9.25
CA GLU A 219 10.66 -3.55 -9.23
C GLU A 219 11.48 -4.82 -9.05
N TRP A 220 11.09 -5.69 -8.11
CA TRP A 220 11.73 -6.99 -7.93
C TRP A 220 11.62 -7.84 -9.20
N ALA A 221 10.44 -7.86 -9.84
CA ALA A 221 10.19 -8.63 -11.05
C ALA A 221 11.05 -8.14 -12.23
N LYS A 222 11.16 -6.82 -12.42
CA LYS A 222 12.02 -6.21 -13.45
C LYS A 222 13.48 -6.60 -13.29
N GLN A 223 14.01 -6.60 -12.06
CA GLN A 223 15.39 -6.99 -11.77
C GLN A 223 15.69 -8.46 -12.09
N HIS A 224 14.65 -9.30 -12.15
CA HIS A 224 14.76 -10.72 -12.43
C HIS A 224 14.03 -11.10 -13.73
N SER A 225 13.78 -10.15 -14.63
CA SER A 225 12.89 -10.38 -15.77
C SER A 225 13.36 -11.53 -16.66
N ALA A 226 12.43 -12.35 -17.12
CA ALA A 226 12.66 -13.31 -18.19
C ALA A 226 12.60 -12.67 -19.59
N CYS A 227 12.36 -11.35 -19.68
CA CYS A 227 12.18 -10.62 -20.93
C CYS A 227 10.96 -11.09 -21.75
N TYR A 228 9.90 -11.54 -21.06
CA TYR A 228 8.69 -12.01 -21.70
C TYR A 228 7.71 -10.87 -21.99
N ARG A 229 6.95 -11.01 -23.08
CA ARG A 229 5.77 -10.20 -23.39
C ARG A 229 4.66 -11.09 -23.96
N GLU A 230 3.46 -10.99 -23.41
CA GLU A 230 2.28 -11.64 -23.97
C GLU A 230 1.92 -11.01 -25.33
N PRO A 231 1.66 -11.81 -26.38
CA PRO A 231 1.23 -11.28 -27.67
C PRO A 231 -0.21 -10.76 -27.58
N ASP A 232 -0.52 -9.72 -28.37
CA ASP A 232 -1.88 -9.18 -28.44
C ASP A 232 -2.86 -10.19 -29.07
N ASP A 233 -2.37 -11.01 -30.00
CA ASP A 233 -3.08 -12.14 -30.60
C ASP A 233 -2.27 -13.43 -30.33
N PRO A 234 -2.81 -14.38 -29.54
CA PRO A 234 -2.16 -15.67 -29.27
C PRO A 234 -1.81 -16.47 -30.53
N PHE A 235 -2.49 -16.19 -31.65
CA PHE A 235 -2.34 -16.85 -32.94
C PHE A 235 -1.64 -15.96 -33.99
N ASP A 236 -0.90 -14.93 -33.55
CA ASP A 236 -0.14 -14.03 -34.43
C ASP A 236 0.98 -14.72 -35.23
N GLY A 237 1.29 -15.98 -34.93
CA GLY A 237 2.35 -16.76 -35.56
C GLY A 237 3.74 -16.43 -35.02
N THR A 238 3.85 -15.60 -33.98
CA THR A 238 5.11 -15.28 -33.31
C THR A 238 5.57 -16.49 -32.50
N SER A 239 6.80 -16.97 -32.75
CA SER A 239 7.35 -18.10 -32.01
C SER A 239 7.50 -17.79 -30.51
N GLU A 240 7.38 -18.81 -29.67
CA GLU A 240 7.59 -18.68 -28.21
C GLU A 240 8.92 -18.01 -27.88
N LEU A 241 9.98 -18.28 -28.65
CA LEU A 241 11.29 -17.69 -28.43
C LEU A 241 11.30 -16.16 -28.63
N GLU A 242 10.57 -15.65 -29.62
CA GLU A 242 10.47 -14.22 -29.86
C GLU A 242 9.72 -13.50 -28.72
N ARG A 243 8.79 -14.19 -28.04
CA ARG A 243 8.08 -13.64 -26.87
C ARG A 243 9.04 -13.31 -25.71
N TYR A 244 10.20 -13.98 -25.63
CA TYR A 244 11.25 -13.75 -24.63
C TYR A 244 12.30 -12.70 -25.04
N LYS A 245 12.06 -11.89 -26.08
CA LYS A 245 12.96 -10.81 -26.51
C LYS A 245 12.49 -9.40 -26.10
N ASN A 246 11.75 -9.30 -25.00
CA ASN A 246 11.19 -8.04 -24.51
C ASN A 246 11.66 -7.73 -23.08
N CYS A 247 12.90 -7.26 -22.93
CA CYS A 247 13.42 -6.90 -21.61
C CYS A 247 12.97 -5.48 -21.19
N PRO A 248 12.47 -5.29 -19.96
CA PRO A 248 11.99 -4.00 -19.48
C PRO A 248 13.12 -2.96 -19.28
N ASP A 249 14.36 -3.42 -19.15
CA ASP A 249 15.56 -2.59 -19.01
C ASP A 249 16.26 -2.30 -20.36
N GLY A 250 15.72 -2.83 -21.47
CA GLY A 250 16.30 -2.72 -22.81
C GLY A 250 17.52 -3.62 -23.05
N SER A 251 17.85 -4.53 -22.12
CA SER A 251 18.90 -5.51 -22.32
C SER A 251 18.54 -6.51 -23.44
N THR A 252 19.56 -7.16 -24.00
CA THR A 252 19.43 -8.06 -25.16
C THR A 252 20.15 -9.39 -24.92
N PRO A 253 19.77 -10.18 -23.90
CA PRO A 253 20.46 -11.40 -23.49
C PRO A 253 20.54 -12.48 -24.58
N TRP A 254 19.68 -12.42 -25.61
CA TRP A 254 19.73 -13.31 -26.77
C TRP A 254 20.90 -13.01 -27.72
N ILE A 255 21.53 -11.83 -27.66
CA ILE A 255 22.68 -11.51 -28.50
C ILE A 255 23.91 -12.24 -27.94
N GLY A 256 24.33 -13.30 -28.64
CA GLY A 256 25.45 -14.14 -28.23
C GLY A 256 25.07 -15.27 -27.28
N ALA A 257 23.78 -15.50 -27.02
CA ALA A 257 23.33 -16.68 -26.31
C ALA A 257 23.55 -17.95 -27.16
N GLU A 258 24.07 -19.00 -26.54
CA GLU A 258 24.10 -20.33 -27.14
C GLU A 258 22.67 -20.90 -27.09
N ILE A 259 21.99 -20.94 -28.24
CA ILE A 259 20.69 -21.59 -28.37
C ILE A 259 20.95 -23.09 -28.53
N TRP A 260 20.61 -23.86 -27.49
CA TRP A 260 20.76 -25.32 -27.50
C TRP A 260 19.61 -25.96 -28.28
N THR A 261 19.94 -26.86 -29.19
CA THR A 261 18.94 -27.54 -30.04
C THR A 261 18.39 -28.78 -29.35
N MET A 262 17.29 -29.34 -29.87
CA MET A 262 16.54 -30.48 -29.33
C MET A 262 17.41 -31.70 -28.93
N ASN A 263 18.56 -31.90 -29.57
CA ASN A 263 19.45 -33.02 -29.26
C ASN A 263 20.22 -32.81 -27.93
N ASP A 264 20.39 -31.56 -27.49
CA ASP A 264 21.09 -31.22 -26.26
C ASP A 264 20.15 -31.18 -25.04
N SER A 265 18.82 -31.11 -25.27
CA SER A 265 17.80 -31.08 -24.22
C SER A 265 17.51 -32.45 -23.60
N GLU A 266 17.69 -33.55 -24.35
CA GLU A 266 17.55 -34.92 -23.81
C GLU A 266 18.64 -35.24 -22.77
N GLU A 267 19.86 -34.71 -22.91
CA GLU A 267 20.95 -34.94 -21.95
C GLU A 267 20.84 -34.10 -20.67
N LYS A 268 20.11 -32.97 -20.69
CA LYS A 268 20.04 -32.01 -19.56
C LYS A 268 18.64 -31.76 -18.99
N GLY A 269 17.67 -32.61 -19.32
CA GLY A 269 16.31 -32.54 -18.74
C GLY A 269 15.51 -31.33 -19.21
N GLY A 270 15.74 -30.85 -20.44
CA GLY A 270 14.99 -29.75 -21.03
C GLY A 270 13.60 -30.21 -21.45
N LEU A 271 12.58 -29.89 -20.64
CA LEU A 271 11.17 -29.94 -21.02
C LEU A 271 10.86 -28.80 -21.99
N TRP A 272 11.28 -28.93 -23.23
CA TRP A 272 10.60 -28.36 -24.39
C TRP A 272 10.55 -29.46 -25.43
N LEU A 273 9.54 -29.39 -26.30
CA LEU A 273 9.33 -30.17 -27.52
C LEU A 273 8.31 -31.31 -27.43
N GLU A 274 7.04 -30.93 -27.52
CA GLU A 274 6.04 -31.63 -28.32
C GLU A 274 5.19 -30.55 -29.01
N LYS A 275 4.74 -30.62 -30.27
CA LYS A 275 5.07 -31.41 -31.46
C LYS A 275 4.37 -30.62 -32.59
N GLU A 276 5.10 -30.08 -33.56
CA GLU A 276 4.44 -29.59 -34.78
C GLU A 276 3.88 -30.81 -35.54
N ASN A 277 2.57 -30.84 -35.70
CA ASN A 277 1.84 -31.68 -36.65
C ASN A 277 0.83 -30.80 -37.37
#